data_AF-A0A7S3BU39-F1
#
_entry.id   AF-A0A7S3BU39-F1
#
_cell.length_a   1.000
_cell.length_b   1.000
_cell.length_c   1.000
_cell.angle_alpha   90.00
_cell.angle_beta   90.00
_cell.angle_gamma   90.00
#
_symmetry.space_group_name_H-M   'P 1'
#
loop_
_entity.id
_entity.type
_entity.pdbx_description
1 polymer ?
#
loop_
_entity_poly.entity_id
_entity_poly.type
_entity_poly.pdbx_seq_one_letter_code
_entity_poly.pdbx_strand_id
1 'polypeptide(L)'
;VAEQIAPFADIESEDPTDESHVLPVLMRFNGETEISEDGNIVYRFPDLQVTAGGRSSEGVPVGTFLEEGEYGISQATAGQRMMAIGLGIANFVGVGILTVLLSDPATVARTAGSGIVLLASAALPFLQAYAVAYFVIPALRSVFAMQRNAAIQRRNLARIEAAKRLAEPDAELRRKLRDAAKGARRKTVSESQIIYGSDGSGGEKQRKMEEGIDDWERKFTEKYGES
;
A
#
# COMPACT_ATOMS: atom_id res chain seq x y z
N VAL A 1 0.28 -16.20 -13.06
CA VAL A 1 -0.90 -15.73 -13.85
C VAL A 1 -1.43 -14.44 -13.23
N ALA A 2 -2.19 -13.63 -13.99
CA ALA A 2 -2.71 -12.33 -13.53
C ALA A 2 -3.51 -12.44 -12.23
N GLU A 3 -4.27 -13.52 -12.09
CA GLU A 3 -5.15 -13.79 -10.95
C GLU A 3 -4.38 -13.99 -9.64
N GLN A 4 -3.12 -14.47 -9.70
CA GLN A 4 -2.26 -14.63 -8.51
C GLN A 4 -1.72 -13.28 -7.98
N ILE A 5 -1.70 -12.25 -8.82
CA ILE A 5 -1.19 -10.92 -8.48
C ILE A 5 -2.34 -10.01 -8.01
N ALA A 6 -3.58 -10.32 -8.40
CA ALA A 6 -4.78 -9.54 -8.09
C ALA A 6 -4.96 -9.18 -6.59
N PRO A 7 -4.70 -10.07 -5.60
CA PRO A 7 -4.80 -9.70 -4.17
C PRO A 7 -3.77 -8.68 -3.68
N PHE A 8 -2.75 -8.39 -4.50
CA PHE A 8 -1.60 -7.52 -4.19
C PHE A 8 -1.55 -6.27 -5.09
N ALA A 9 -2.44 -6.17 -6.07
CA ALA A 9 -2.52 -5.07 -7.03
C ALA A 9 -3.76 -4.21 -6.79
N ASP A 10 -3.71 -2.98 -7.30
CA ASP A 10 -4.89 -2.13 -7.39
C ASP A 10 -5.71 -2.55 -8.62
N ILE A 11 -6.85 -3.17 -8.36
CA ILE A 11 -7.79 -3.59 -9.41
C ILE A 11 -8.73 -2.41 -9.66
N GLU A 12 -8.53 -1.71 -10.78
CA GLU A 12 -9.37 -0.56 -11.17
C GLU A 12 -10.60 -0.99 -12.00
N SER A 13 -10.57 -2.17 -12.60
CA SER A 13 -11.64 -2.71 -13.45
C SER A 13 -12.38 -3.88 -12.81
N GLU A 14 -13.71 -3.87 -12.92
CA GLU A 14 -14.58 -4.97 -12.45
C GLU A 14 -14.67 -6.14 -13.45
N ASP A 15 -14.10 -5.98 -14.65
CA ASP A 15 -14.10 -7.01 -15.69
C ASP A 15 -13.06 -8.10 -15.37
N PRO A 16 -13.48 -9.36 -15.12
CA PRO A 16 -12.56 -10.45 -14.80
C PRO A 16 -11.63 -10.84 -15.96
N THR A 17 -11.86 -10.35 -17.18
CA THR A 17 -10.99 -10.57 -18.34
C THR A 17 -9.94 -9.49 -18.53
N ASP A 18 -10.05 -8.38 -17.80
CA ASP A 18 -9.07 -7.30 -17.86
C ASP A 18 -7.86 -7.61 -16.97
N GLU A 19 -6.72 -7.88 -17.60
CA GLU A 19 -5.44 -8.18 -16.94
C GLU A 19 -4.54 -6.92 -16.81
N SER A 20 -5.10 -5.72 -17.00
CA SER A 20 -4.37 -4.43 -16.97
C SER A 20 -3.65 -4.14 -15.65
N HIS A 21 -4.16 -4.67 -14.51
CA HIS A 21 -3.54 -4.53 -13.19
C HIS A 21 -2.14 -5.18 -13.09
N VAL A 22 -1.77 -6.03 -14.04
CA VAL A 22 -0.46 -6.70 -14.08
C VAL A 22 0.64 -5.80 -14.64
N LEU A 23 0.30 -4.80 -15.48
CA LEU A 23 1.27 -3.96 -16.19
C LEU A 23 2.22 -3.18 -15.26
N PRO A 24 1.76 -2.50 -14.20
CA PRO A 24 2.65 -1.80 -13.27
C PRO A 24 3.61 -2.76 -12.54
N VAL A 25 3.16 -3.99 -12.29
CA VAL A 25 3.93 -5.02 -11.60
C VAL A 25 5.04 -5.56 -12.52
N LEU A 26 4.73 -5.80 -13.79
CA LEU A 26 5.73 -6.21 -14.79
C LEU A 26 6.84 -5.17 -14.96
N MET A 27 6.48 -3.89 -15.08
CA MET A 27 7.47 -2.82 -15.23
C MET A 27 8.34 -2.65 -13.98
N ARG A 28 7.76 -2.80 -12.77
CA ARG A 28 8.47 -2.59 -11.51
C ARG A 28 9.43 -3.73 -11.15
N PHE A 29 9.05 -4.97 -11.47
CA PHE A 29 9.80 -6.17 -11.10
C PHE A 29 10.44 -6.88 -12.29
N ASN A 30 10.59 -6.17 -13.41
CA ASN A 30 11.22 -6.65 -14.64
C ASN A 30 10.64 -8.01 -15.09
N GLY A 31 9.31 -8.09 -15.09
CA GLY A 31 8.59 -9.31 -15.43
C GLY A 31 8.46 -9.51 -16.94
N GLU A 32 8.49 -10.77 -17.36
CA GLU A 32 8.36 -11.21 -18.75
C GLU A 32 7.04 -11.96 -18.96
N THR A 33 6.50 -11.88 -20.17
CA THR A 33 5.27 -12.58 -20.59
C THR A 33 5.62 -13.80 -21.44
N GLU A 34 5.23 -14.98 -21.00
CA GLU A 34 5.33 -16.22 -21.77
C GLU A 34 3.94 -16.77 -22.09
N ILE A 35 3.79 -17.44 -23.23
CA ILE A 35 2.56 -18.14 -23.60
C ILE A 35 2.78 -19.63 -23.35
N SER A 36 1.90 -20.25 -22.56
CA SER A 36 1.92 -21.68 -22.28
C SER A 36 1.48 -22.49 -23.51
N GLU A 37 1.82 -23.78 -23.56
CA GLU A 37 1.40 -24.70 -24.63
C GLU A 37 -0.14 -24.74 -24.81
N ASP A 38 -0.88 -24.49 -23.73
CA ASP A 38 -2.34 -24.42 -23.70
C ASP A 38 -2.91 -23.04 -24.11
N GLY A 39 -2.07 -22.11 -24.59
CA GLY A 39 -2.48 -20.76 -25.01
C GLY A 39 -2.70 -19.75 -23.87
N ASN A 40 -2.39 -20.12 -22.64
CA ASN A 40 -2.53 -19.26 -21.46
C ASN A 40 -1.34 -18.29 -21.32
N ILE A 41 -1.60 -17.04 -20.93
CA ILE A 41 -0.56 -16.07 -20.63
C ILE A 41 0.00 -16.31 -19.22
N VAL A 42 1.31 -16.50 -19.12
CA VAL A 42 2.05 -16.74 -17.88
C VAL A 42 3.07 -15.63 -17.69
N TYR A 43 2.94 -14.89 -16.59
CA TYR A 43 3.87 -13.85 -16.20
C TYR A 43 5.00 -14.43 -15.33
N ARG A 44 6.26 -14.20 -15.72
CA ARG A 44 7.47 -14.65 -15.03
C ARG A 44 8.22 -13.45 -14.45
N PHE A 45 8.73 -13.58 -13.22
CA PHE A 45 9.54 -12.55 -12.55
C PHE A 45 10.90 -13.12 -12.16
N PRO A 46 11.91 -13.08 -13.06
CA PRO A 46 13.22 -13.70 -12.83
C PRO A 46 13.92 -13.16 -11.58
N ASP A 47 13.85 -11.84 -11.38
CA ASP A 47 14.55 -11.14 -10.29
C ASP A 47 13.96 -11.44 -8.91
N LEU A 48 12.69 -11.85 -8.84
CA LEU A 48 12.04 -12.28 -7.60
C LEU A 48 12.30 -13.75 -7.24
N GLN A 49 12.96 -14.52 -8.12
CA GLN A 49 13.24 -15.95 -7.93
C GLN A 49 14.67 -16.22 -7.42
N VAL A 50 15.50 -15.19 -7.26
CA VAL A 50 16.88 -15.32 -6.75
C VAL A 50 16.90 -15.13 -5.24
N THR A 51 16.76 -16.23 -4.50
CA THR A 51 17.02 -16.25 -3.05
C THR A 51 18.38 -16.87 -2.79
N ALA A 52 19.35 -16.08 -2.32
CA ALA A 52 20.63 -16.60 -1.83
C ALA A 52 20.36 -17.47 -0.59
N GLY A 53 20.81 -18.74 -0.61
CA GLY A 53 20.80 -19.59 0.58
C GLY A 53 19.71 -20.66 0.67
N GLY A 54 19.21 -21.19 -0.45
CA GLY A 54 18.57 -22.52 -0.48
C GLY A 54 17.26 -22.70 0.32
N ARG A 55 16.75 -21.66 1.00
CA ARG A 55 15.39 -21.69 1.54
C ARG A 55 14.44 -21.67 0.36
N SER A 56 13.80 -22.81 0.13
CA SER A 56 12.54 -22.88 -0.59
C SER A 56 11.63 -21.80 -0.01
N SER A 57 11.34 -20.76 -0.79
CA SER A 57 10.15 -19.95 -0.53
C SER A 57 9.00 -20.94 -0.58
N GLU A 58 8.52 -21.41 0.57
CA GLU A 58 7.14 -21.88 0.65
C GLU A 58 6.30 -20.78 0.02
N GLY A 59 5.57 -21.14 -1.05
CA GLY A 59 4.77 -20.18 -1.78
C GLY A 59 3.90 -19.39 -0.82
N VAL A 60 3.66 -18.11 -1.11
CA VAL A 60 2.73 -17.28 -0.34
C VAL A 60 1.46 -18.10 -0.11
N PRO A 61 1.02 -18.32 1.16
CA PRO A 61 -0.14 -19.14 1.45
C PRO A 61 -1.32 -18.67 0.62
N VAL A 62 -1.99 -19.62 -0.05
CA VAL A 62 -3.19 -19.34 -0.85
C VAL A 62 -4.22 -18.69 0.07
N GLY A 63 -4.69 -17.49 -0.29
CA GLY A 63 -5.60 -16.68 0.53
C GLY A 63 -4.95 -15.52 1.30
N THR A 64 -3.65 -15.28 1.13
CA THR A 64 -2.99 -14.06 1.65
C THR A 64 -3.34 -12.85 0.78
N PHE A 65 -3.75 -11.74 1.39
CA PHE A 65 -4.04 -10.46 0.72
C PHE A 65 -3.37 -9.32 1.47
N LEU A 66 -3.10 -8.20 0.78
CA LEU A 66 -2.62 -6.98 1.44
C LEU A 66 -3.79 -6.04 1.75
N GLU A 67 -4.01 -5.83 3.04
CA GLU A 67 -4.96 -4.83 3.53
C GLU A 67 -4.29 -3.46 3.58
N GLU A 68 -4.85 -2.48 2.85
CA GLU A 68 -4.45 -1.08 2.98
C GLU A 68 -5.00 -0.51 4.29
N GLY A 69 -4.13 0.11 5.09
CA GLY A 69 -4.52 0.69 6.37
C GLY A 69 -5.43 1.91 6.21
N GLU A 70 -6.51 1.96 6.98
CA GLU A 70 -7.43 3.10 7.00
C GLU A 70 -6.80 4.37 7.57
N TYR A 71 -7.29 5.53 7.14
CA TYR A 71 -6.88 6.81 7.70
C TYR A 71 -7.44 6.97 9.12
N GLY A 72 -6.56 6.97 10.10
CA GLY A 72 -6.93 7.17 11.51
C GLY A 72 -7.45 8.58 11.79
N ILE A 73 -8.71 8.69 12.21
CA ILE A 73 -9.37 9.99 12.49
C ILE A 73 -8.69 10.74 13.65
N SER A 74 -8.22 10.01 14.67
CA SER A 74 -7.51 10.55 15.85
C SER A 74 -6.71 9.47 16.60
N GLN A 75 -5.53 9.83 17.11
CA GLN A 75 -4.74 8.98 18.02
C GLN A 75 -5.20 9.09 19.50
N ALA A 76 -6.21 9.93 19.80
CA ALA A 76 -6.68 10.14 21.17
C ALA A 76 -7.44 8.91 21.69
N THR A 77 -7.17 8.53 22.94
CA THR A 77 -7.85 7.45 23.66
C THR A 77 -9.34 7.76 23.85
N ALA A 78 -10.19 6.74 23.97
CA ALA A 78 -11.64 6.91 24.17
C ALA A 78 -11.99 7.86 25.33
N GLY A 79 -11.26 7.78 26.45
CA GLY A 79 -11.44 8.69 27.59
C GLY A 79 -11.16 10.16 27.28
N GLN A 80 -10.08 10.45 26.53
CA GLN A 80 -9.74 11.81 26.12
C GLN A 80 -10.80 12.40 25.19
N ARG A 81 -11.35 11.59 24.28
CA ARG A 81 -12.45 12.02 23.40
C ARG A 81 -13.70 12.34 24.20
N MET A 82 -14.06 11.50 25.17
CA MET A 82 -15.23 11.73 26.02
C MET A 82 -15.08 13.00 26.87
N MET A 83 -13.90 13.23 27.46
CA MET A 83 -13.61 14.46 28.21
C MET A 83 -13.67 15.70 27.31
N ALA A 84 -13.10 15.64 26.11
CA ALA A 84 -13.15 16.75 25.15
C ALA A 84 -14.60 17.07 24.74
N ILE A 85 -15.41 16.05 24.44
CA ILE A 85 -16.84 16.22 24.14
C ILE A 85 -17.56 16.86 25.33
N GLY A 86 -17.34 16.34 26.55
CA GLY A 86 -17.95 16.87 27.77
C GLY A 86 -17.58 18.34 28.02
N LEU A 87 -16.30 18.69 27.86
CA LEU A 87 -15.81 20.05 27.99
C LEU A 87 -16.42 20.98 26.93
N GLY A 88 -16.52 20.51 25.68
CA GLY A 88 -17.19 21.24 24.60
C GLY A 88 -18.65 21.53 24.90
N ILE A 89 -19.39 20.54 25.42
CA ILE A 89 -20.81 20.70 25.80
C ILE A 89 -20.93 21.71 26.94
N ALA A 90 -20.10 21.59 27.97
CA ALA A 90 -20.10 22.53 29.09
C ALA A 90 -19.80 23.96 28.63
N ASN A 91 -18.82 24.14 27.74
CA ASN A 91 -18.49 25.46 27.17
C ASN A 91 -19.65 26.03 26.35
N PHE A 92 -20.27 25.23 25.48
CA PHE A 92 -21.40 25.65 24.65
C PHE A 92 -22.60 26.08 25.49
N VAL A 93 -22.96 25.31 26.52
CA VAL A 93 -24.03 25.67 27.46
C VAL A 93 -23.67 26.93 28.24
N GLY A 94 -22.42 27.07 28.70
CA GLY A 94 -21.95 28.27 29.38
C GLY A 94 -22.07 29.53 28.53
N VAL A 95 -21.67 29.46 27.25
CA VAL A 95 -21.86 30.55 26.29
C VAL A 95 -23.34 30.85 26.05
N GLY A 96 -24.20 29.83 26.01
CA GLY A 96 -25.65 29.99 25.88
C GLY A 96 -26.26 30.74 27.07
N ILE A 97 -25.94 30.32 28.31
CA ILE A 97 -26.38 30.99 29.53
C ILE A 97 -25.88 32.44 29.55
N LEU A 98 -24.60 32.65 29.24
CA LEU A 98 -23.99 33.97 29.16
C LEU A 98 -24.70 34.86 28.13
N THR A 99 -25.06 34.31 26.97
CA THR A 99 -25.83 35.01 25.93
C THR A 99 -27.19 35.46 26.46
N VAL A 100 -27.93 34.58 27.14
CA VAL A 100 -29.24 34.92 27.73
C VAL A 100 -29.09 36.03 28.79
N LEU A 101 -28.09 35.94 29.66
CA LEU A 101 -27.83 36.94 30.71
C LEU A 101 -27.47 38.32 30.14
N LEU A 102 -26.66 38.37 29.08
CA LEU A 102 -26.26 39.62 28.41
C LEU A 102 -27.33 40.20 27.49
N SER A 103 -28.34 39.41 27.11
CA SER A 103 -29.45 39.87 26.28
C SER A 103 -30.53 40.59 27.09
N ASP A 104 -30.56 40.43 28.42
CA ASP A 104 -31.51 41.12 29.29
C ASP A 104 -31.07 42.57 29.59
N PRO A 105 -31.81 43.59 29.12
CA PRO A 105 -31.47 44.99 29.35
C PRO A 105 -31.46 45.37 30.84
N ALA A 106 -32.29 44.72 31.67
CA ALA A 106 -32.33 45.01 33.10
C ALA A 106 -31.05 44.52 33.80
N THR A 107 -30.56 43.34 33.43
CA THR A 107 -29.29 42.79 33.92
C THR A 107 -28.12 43.65 33.47
N VAL A 108 -28.05 44.02 32.19
CA VAL A 108 -26.99 44.89 31.68
C VAL A 108 -27.03 46.27 32.33
N ALA A 109 -28.20 46.89 32.51
CA ALA A 109 -28.32 48.21 33.14
C ALA A 109 -27.91 48.21 34.63
N ARG A 110 -28.25 47.15 35.38
CA ARG A 110 -27.85 46.99 36.80
C ARG A 110 -26.35 46.84 36.99
N THR A 111 -25.65 46.38 35.96
CA THR A 111 -24.23 46.04 36.02
C THR A 111 -23.38 46.88 35.03
N ALA A 112 -24.00 47.90 34.41
CA ALA A 112 -23.43 48.76 33.37
C ALA A 112 -22.21 49.58 33.83
N GLY A 113 -22.00 49.73 35.13
CA GLY A 113 -20.81 50.34 35.72
C GLY A 113 -19.60 49.40 35.84
N SER A 114 -19.75 48.11 35.55
CA SER A 114 -18.66 47.13 35.63
C SER A 114 -18.00 46.96 34.25
N GLY A 115 -16.69 47.20 34.18
CA GLY A 115 -15.93 47.01 32.93
C GLY A 115 -15.99 45.58 32.39
N ILE A 116 -16.34 44.60 33.23
CA ILE A 116 -16.41 43.19 32.86
C ILE A 116 -17.60 42.88 31.93
N VAL A 117 -18.74 43.57 32.09
CA VAL A 117 -19.92 43.38 31.23
C VAL A 117 -19.67 43.91 29.82
N LEU A 118 -18.98 45.05 29.70
CA LEU A 118 -18.56 45.58 28.41
C LEU A 118 -17.62 44.60 27.69
N LEU A 119 -16.64 44.06 28.42
CA LEU A 119 -15.69 43.07 27.89
C LEU A 119 -16.40 41.78 27.46
N ALA A 120 -17.30 41.26 28.30
CA ALA A 120 -18.08 40.06 27.99
C ALA A 120 -18.99 40.26 26.79
N SER A 121 -19.65 41.42 26.68
CA SER A 121 -20.49 41.78 25.52
C SER A 121 -19.67 41.83 24.23
N ALA A 122 -18.49 42.45 24.27
CA ALA A 122 -17.59 42.55 23.12
C ALA A 122 -17.00 41.19 22.71
N ALA A 123 -16.73 40.32 23.69
CA ALA A 123 -16.17 38.99 23.45
C ALA A 123 -17.23 37.95 23.04
N LEU A 124 -18.50 38.16 23.39
CA LEU A 124 -19.61 37.22 23.17
C LEU A 124 -19.69 36.65 21.75
N PRO A 125 -19.65 37.43 20.65
CA PRO A 125 -19.72 36.87 19.30
C PRO A 125 -18.53 35.95 18.99
N PHE A 126 -17.34 36.26 19.52
CA PHE A 126 -16.15 35.41 19.36
C PHE A 126 -16.28 34.11 20.16
N LEU A 127 -16.83 34.17 21.38
CA LEU A 127 -17.12 32.98 22.19
C LEU A 127 -18.15 32.08 21.51
N GLN A 128 -19.21 32.66 20.93
CA GLN A 128 -20.22 31.91 20.18
C GLN A 128 -19.62 31.24 18.94
N ALA A 129 -18.84 31.98 18.15
CA ALA A 129 -18.15 31.42 16.99
C ALA A 129 -17.21 30.28 17.38
N TYR A 130 -16.44 30.45 18.48
CA TYR A 130 -15.56 29.41 19.00
C TYR A 130 -16.33 28.16 19.46
N ALA A 131 -17.41 28.34 20.23
CA ALA A 131 -18.22 27.24 20.74
C ALA A 131 -18.81 26.39 19.60
N VAL A 132 -19.22 27.02 18.50
CA VAL A 132 -19.68 26.31 17.29
C VAL A 132 -18.52 25.63 16.57
N ALA A 133 -17.42 26.36 16.33
CA ALA A 133 -16.25 25.84 15.61
C ALA A 133 -15.63 24.62 16.30
N TYR A 134 -15.69 24.56 17.64
CA TYR A 134 -15.24 23.43 18.44
C TYR A 134 -15.86 22.09 18.00
N PHE A 135 -17.12 22.09 17.55
CA PHE A 135 -17.80 20.89 17.05
C PHE A 135 -17.73 20.75 15.53
N VAL A 136 -17.85 21.86 14.82
CA VAL A 136 -17.90 21.85 13.34
C VAL A 136 -16.58 21.36 12.74
N ILE A 137 -15.43 21.82 13.26
CA ILE A 137 -14.12 21.46 12.70
C ILE A 137 -13.86 19.95 12.82
N PRO A 138 -14.01 19.30 14.00
CA PRO A 138 -13.90 17.85 14.10
C PRO A 138 -14.92 17.08 13.27
N ALA A 139 -16.16 17.57 13.15
CA ALA A 139 -17.20 16.94 12.36
C ALA A 139 -16.83 16.91 10.87
N LEU A 140 -16.43 18.05 10.31
CA LEU A 140 -15.96 18.14 8.92
C LEU A 140 -14.74 17.25 8.67
N ARG A 141 -13.75 17.29 9.57
CA ARG A 141 -12.58 16.41 9.50
C ARG A 141 -12.99 14.93 9.46
N SER A 142 -13.96 14.54 10.28
CA SER A 142 -14.44 13.16 10.36
C SER A 142 -15.12 12.74 9.05
N VAL A 143 -15.94 13.60 8.45
CA VAL A 143 -16.57 13.33 7.15
C VAL A 143 -15.52 13.11 6.05
N PHE A 144 -14.49 13.96 5.96
CA PHE A 144 -13.43 13.78 4.96
C PHE A 144 -12.63 12.49 5.18
N ALA A 145 -12.34 12.14 6.44
CA ALA A 145 -11.67 10.89 6.76
C ALA A 145 -12.54 9.67 6.40
N MET A 146 -13.84 9.71 6.70
CA MET A 146 -14.79 8.65 6.33
C MET A 146 -14.87 8.45 4.81
N GLN A 147 -14.91 9.53 4.03
CA GLN A 147 -14.93 9.44 2.56
C GLN A 147 -13.68 8.76 2.01
N ARG A 148 -12.51 9.10 2.53
CA ARG A 148 -11.24 8.45 2.14
C ARG A 148 -11.21 6.98 2.53
N ASN A 149 -11.67 6.66 3.74
CA ASN A 149 -11.73 5.28 4.22
C ASN A 149 -12.71 4.43 3.41
N ALA A 150 -13.80 5.01 2.91
CA ALA A 150 -14.72 4.28 2.04
C ALA A 150 -14.05 3.81 0.73
N ALA A 151 -13.17 4.61 0.14
CA ALA A 151 -12.41 4.20 -1.04
C ALA A 151 -11.37 3.12 -0.72
N ILE A 152 -10.70 3.22 0.44
CA ILE A 152 -9.77 2.18 0.94
C ILE A 152 -10.52 0.86 1.17
N GLN A 153 -11.68 0.90 1.83
CA GLN A 153 -12.50 -0.27 2.10
C GLN A 153 -12.94 -0.98 0.82
N ARG A 154 -13.34 -0.24 -0.23
CA ARG A 154 -13.68 -0.84 -1.53
C ARG A 154 -12.52 -1.61 -2.15
N ARG A 155 -11.31 -1.05 -2.12
CA ARG A 155 -10.10 -1.71 -2.63
C ARG A 155 -9.72 -2.94 -1.80
N ASN A 156 -9.80 -2.84 -0.48
CA ASN A 156 -9.55 -3.98 0.40
C ASN A 156 -10.56 -5.11 0.19
N LEU A 157 -11.85 -4.78 0.00
CA LEU A 157 -12.87 -5.77 -0.33
C LEU A 157 -12.58 -6.49 -1.66
N ALA A 158 -12.16 -5.76 -2.70
CA ALA A 158 -11.76 -6.36 -3.97
C ALA A 158 -10.56 -7.31 -3.81
N ARG A 159 -9.54 -6.93 -3.03
CA ARG A 159 -8.37 -7.79 -2.73
C ARG A 159 -8.76 -9.05 -1.95
N ILE A 160 -9.69 -8.93 -0.99
CA ILE A 160 -10.23 -10.06 -0.23
C ILE A 160 -11.02 -11.00 -1.15
N GLU A 161 -11.84 -10.47 -2.06
CA GLU A 161 -12.61 -11.27 -3.00
C GLU A 161 -11.68 -12.02 -3.98
N ALA A 162 -10.66 -11.34 -4.50
CA ALA A 162 -9.64 -11.97 -5.34
C ALA A 162 -8.91 -13.11 -4.60
N ALA A 163 -8.53 -12.90 -3.34
CA ALA A 163 -7.89 -13.92 -2.52
C ALA A 163 -8.82 -15.13 -2.26
N LYS A 164 -10.13 -14.89 -2.06
CA LYS A 164 -11.13 -15.97 -1.93
C LYS A 164 -11.27 -16.77 -3.22
N ARG A 165 -11.33 -16.12 -4.38
CA ARG A 165 -11.39 -16.81 -5.69
C ARG A 165 -10.16 -17.69 -5.93
N LEU A 166 -8.99 -17.30 -5.44
CA LEU A 166 -7.78 -18.14 -5.50
C LEU A 166 -7.81 -19.33 -4.52
N ALA A 167 -8.46 -19.17 -3.37
CA ALA A 167 -8.63 -20.25 -2.39
C ALA A 167 -9.59 -21.34 -2.89
N GLU A 168 -10.64 -20.94 -3.63
CA GLU A 168 -11.63 -21.85 -4.22
C GLU A 168 -11.68 -21.68 -5.75
N PRO A 169 -10.64 -22.11 -6.50
CA PRO A 169 -10.54 -21.85 -7.93
C PRO A 169 -11.53 -22.69 -8.72
N ASP A 170 -12.21 -22.06 -9.69
CA ASP A 170 -13.05 -22.74 -10.67
C ASP A 170 -12.23 -23.64 -11.62
N ALA A 171 -12.91 -24.40 -12.49
CA ALA A 171 -12.25 -25.38 -13.34
C ALA A 171 -11.24 -24.76 -14.34
N GLU A 172 -11.52 -23.54 -14.80
CA GLU A 172 -10.69 -22.79 -15.74
C GLU A 172 -9.46 -22.18 -15.05
N LEU A 173 -9.64 -21.48 -13.95
CA LEU A 173 -8.58 -20.91 -13.14
C LEU A 173 -7.66 -22.01 -12.61
N ARG A 174 -8.22 -23.16 -12.21
CA ARG A 174 -7.42 -24.32 -11.79
C ARG A 174 -6.56 -24.88 -12.91
N ARG A 175 -6.99 -24.79 -14.18
CA ARG A 175 -6.18 -25.16 -15.35
C ARG A 175 -5.05 -24.14 -15.54
N LYS A 176 -5.36 -22.84 -15.62
CA LYS A 176 -4.38 -21.76 -15.74
C LYS A 176 -3.30 -21.82 -14.64
N LEU A 177 -3.69 -22.06 -13.38
CA LEU A 177 -2.77 -22.18 -12.25
C LEU A 177 -1.83 -23.39 -12.38
N ARG A 178 -2.33 -24.54 -12.86
CA ARG A 178 -1.49 -25.72 -13.11
C ARG A 178 -0.47 -25.47 -14.21
N ASP A 179 -0.86 -24.77 -15.28
CA ASP A 179 0.03 -24.50 -16.41
C ASP A 179 1.13 -23.51 -16.01
N ALA A 180 0.79 -22.49 -15.23
CA ALA A 180 1.78 -21.62 -14.61
C ALA A 180 2.71 -22.36 -13.64
N ALA A 181 2.20 -23.33 -12.87
CA ALA A 181 3.04 -24.15 -11.99
C ALA A 181 4.03 -25.04 -12.76
N LYS A 182 3.67 -25.53 -13.96
CA LYS A 182 4.60 -26.25 -14.86
C LYS A 182 5.70 -25.31 -15.37
N GLY A 183 5.34 -24.11 -15.84
CA GLY A 183 6.29 -23.11 -16.33
C GLY A 183 7.20 -22.50 -15.26
N ALA A 184 6.74 -22.51 -14.00
CA ALA A 184 7.48 -22.06 -12.82
C ALA A 184 8.49 -23.09 -12.29
N ARG A 185 8.62 -24.30 -12.89
CA ARG A 185 9.65 -25.27 -12.50
C ARG A 185 11.04 -24.67 -12.72
N ARG A 186 11.54 -24.14 -11.60
CA ARG A 186 12.77 -23.40 -11.36
C ARG A 186 13.98 -23.98 -12.10
N LYS A 187 14.64 -23.15 -12.90
CA LYS A 187 16.02 -23.36 -13.33
C LYS A 187 16.91 -23.21 -12.09
N THR A 188 17.20 -24.32 -11.40
CA THR A 188 18.16 -24.32 -10.29
C THR A 188 19.54 -24.07 -10.86
N VAL A 189 20.03 -22.83 -10.72
CA VAL A 189 21.44 -22.53 -11.00
C VAL A 189 22.26 -23.23 -9.92
N SER A 190 22.96 -24.30 -10.31
CA SER A 190 23.94 -24.99 -9.46
C SER A 190 25.09 -24.03 -9.14
N GLU A 191 25.66 -24.14 -7.94
CA GLU A 191 26.84 -23.39 -7.47
C GLU A 191 28.02 -23.49 -8.45
N SER A 192 28.08 -24.56 -9.25
CA SER A 192 29.05 -24.78 -10.33
C SER A 192 28.86 -23.89 -11.57
N GLN A 193 27.80 -23.08 -11.64
CA GLN A 193 27.47 -22.22 -12.79
C GLN A 193 27.68 -20.72 -12.50
N ILE A 194 28.20 -20.37 -11.32
CA ILE A 194 28.48 -18.98 -10.93
C ILE A 194 29.84 -18.59 -11.52
N ILE A 195 29.84 -17.92 -12.67
CA ILE A 195 31.08 -17.44 -13.32
C ILE A 195 31.61 -16.16 -12.64
N TYR A 196 30.76 -15.40 -11.94
CA TYR A 196 31.15 -14.19 -11.19
C TYR A 196 30.76 -14.32 -9.70
N GLY A 197 31.65 -14.92 -8.92
CA GLY A 197 31.66 -14.86 -7.45
C GLY A 197 32.58 -13.74 -6.95
N SER A 198 32.12 -12.94 -5.99
CA SER A 198 32.90 -11.85 -5.37
C SER A 198 33.94 -12.34 -4.35
N ASP A 199 34.11 -13.64 -4.20
CA ASP A 199 34.94 -14.31 -3.18
C ASP A 199 36.29 -14.82 -3.71
N GLY A 200 36.50 -14.86 -5.03
CA GLY A 200 37.80 -15.26 -5.59
C GLY A 200 38.87 -14.18 -5.45
N SER A 201 40.02 -14.54 -4.86
CA SER A 201 41.21 -13.69 -4.76
C SER A 201 41.66 -13.21 -6.15
N GLY A 202 42.00 -11.92 -6.28
CA GLY A 202 42.21 -11.26 -7.58
C GLY A 202 43.26 -11.92 -8.49
N GLY A 203 44.23 -12.65 -7.90
CA GLY A 203 45.30 -13.32 -8.66
C GLY A 203 44.84 -14.53 -9.47
N GLU A 204 43.92 -15.36 -8.95
CA GLU A 204 43.40 -16.51 -9.70
C GLU A 204 42.47 -16.09 -10.84
N LYS A 205 41.75 -14.98 -10.66
CA LYS A 205 40.87 -14.41 -11.69
C LYS A 205 41.67 -13.91 -12.89
N GLN A 206 42.78 -13.23 -12.64
CA GLN A 206 43.62 -12.69 -13.70
C GLN A 206 44.28 -13.82 -14.51
N ARG A 207 44.75 -14.88 -13.83
CA ARG A 207 45.31 -16.06 -14.49
C ARG A 207 44.29 -16.80 -15.37
N LYS A 208 43.07 -17.03 -14.88
CA LYS A 208 42.03 -17.70 -15.68
C LYS A 208 41.53 -16.84 -16.85
N MET A 209 41.55 -15.53 -16.70
CA MET A 209 41.22 -14.60 -17.78
C MET A 209 42.31 -14.60 -18.85
N GLU A 210 43.59 -14.57 -18.47
CA GLU A 210 44.72 -14.69 -19.39
C GLU A 210 44.71 -16.05 -20.12
N GLU A 211 44.55 -17.16 -19.39
CA GLU A 211 44.45 -18.51 -19.98
C GLU A 211 43.26 -18.63 -20.96
N GLY A 212 42.14 -17.95 -20.68
CA GLY A 212 40.96 -17.94 -21.55
C GLY A 212 41.10 -17.06 -22.80
N ILE A 213 41.85 -15.95 -22.69
CA ILE A 213 42.18 -15.08 -23.82
C ILE A 213 43.13 -15.81 -24.77
N ASP A 214 44.16 -16.46 -24.23
CA ASP A 214 45.15 -17.22 -25.02
C ASP A 214 44.49 -18.39 -25.78
N ASP A 215 43.57 -19.12 -25.15
CA ASP A 215 42.83 -20.21 -25.81
C ASP A 215 41.91 -19.69 -26.91
N TRP A 216 41.28 -18.52 -26.70
CA TRP A 216 40.43 -17.88 -27.69
C TRP A 216 41.22 -17.38 -28.88
N GLU A 217 42.37 -16.74 -28.65
CA GLU A 217 43.24 -16.19 -29.69
C GLU A 217 43.90 -17.30 -30.53
N ARG A 218 44.28 -18.42 -29.90
CA ARG A 218 44.72 -19.64 -30.61
C ARG A 218 43.64 -20.17 -31.55
N LYS A 219 42.41 -20.35 -31.05
CA LYS A 219 41.27 -20.84 -31.86
C LYS A 219 40.88 -19.86 -32.97
N PHE A 220 41.02 -18.57 -32.71
CA PHE A 220 40.76 -17.53 -33.70
C PHE A 220 41.78 -17.58 -34.84
N THR A 221 43.06 -17.71 -34.50
CA THR A 221 44.16 -17.79 -35.48
C THR A 221 44.12 -19.10 -36.27
N GLU A 222 43.78 -20.22 -35.64
CA GLU A 222 43.61 -21.52 -36.31
C GLU A 222 42.42 -21.53 -37.29
N LYS A 223 41.36 -20.75 -37.01
CA LYS A 223 40.14 -20.70 -37.82
C LYS A 223 40.16 -19.63 -38.92
N TYR A 224 40.91 -18.55 -38.74
CA TYR A 224 40.87 -17.37 -39.62
C TYR A 224 42.26 -16.87 -40.04
N GLY A 225 43.34 -17.50 -39.60
CA GLY A 225 44.73 -17.07 -39.83
C GLY A 225 45.46 -17.77 -40.98
N GLU A 226 44.86 -18.75 -41.66
CA GLU A 226 45.37 -19.25 -42.94
C GLU A 226 44.57 -18.64 -44.10
N SER A 227 45.10 -17.55 -44.65
CA SER A 227 44.85 -17.08 -46.02
C SER A 227 46.15 -16.55 -46.62
#